data_AF-A0A8K0PAI5-F1
#
_entry.id   AF-A0A8K0PAI5-F1
#
_cell.length_a   1.000
_cell.length_b   1.000
_cell.length_c   1.000
_cell.angle_alpha   90.00
_cell.angle_beta   90.00
_cell.angle_gamma   90.00
#
_symmetry.space_group_name_H-M   'P 1'
#
loop_
_entity.id
_entity.type
_entity.pdbx_description
1 polymer ?
#
loop_
_entity_poly.entity_id
_entity_poly.type
_entity_poly.pdbx_seq_one_letter_code
_entity_poly.pdbx_strand_id
1 'polypeptide(L)'
;MSDHNAIIEIQLLLRERESRLRMSTTPRPKLIAFDLDFTLWPFWVDTHVDPPFRKNTIGAVYDSRGHKIEHYPEVPEVLQNLANEGYDLAVVSRTGELNGANQLLRLFDWDKFFKYKEIYVGTKTKHFQNVDVVEKQKDSLAKKVKTEQLKSATLPPCQSCKVLVESFKKGMKETERGKYEGGDSAWEEERLGSYLDSEIRLVEIQEKLCAGVGKGEDQCHSLASTHEDMIEKWWFELKKTEPDFHKWLCIDTLKVCCPLDHYGPDCKPCPGFPNRVCNKSGSCKGSGTRKGDGKCICSEEYTGDYCGECAPGGPKGCHSCKEEGWLMDSNRGCVDVNECLLREPVCQKNQFCVNSEGSYSCLDCDKACADCEGDGPDMCKTCSEGYTKSGNLCVDKAEWIHYKTGIDYRDMLFFDDEMRNIRDVSQMGVTCIFVNNGTTKDIVEHGLREFSKKMYSE
;
A
#
# COMPACT_ATOMS: atom_id res chain seq x y z
N MET A 1 -53.51 -37.04 50.83
CA MET A 1 -53.60 -35.71 50.19
C MET A 1 -52.30 -34.90 50.29
N SER A 2 -51.30 -35.27 51.11
CA SER A 2 -50.02 -34.53 51.20
C SER A 2 -49.04 -34.84 50.06
N ASP A 3 -48.94 -36.10 49.61
CA ASP A 3 -47.87 -36.49 48.68
C ASP A 3 -48.09 -36.05 47.22
N HIS A 4 -49.34 -35.93 46.78
CA HIS A 4 -49.63 -35.52 45.40
C HIS A 4 -49.33 -34.03 45.16
N ASN A 5 -49.61 -33.16 46.15
CA ASN A 5 -49.26 -31.75 46.07
C ASN A 5 -47.74 -31.54 46.15
N ALA A 6 -47.03 -32.34 46.97
CA ALA A 6 -45.56 -32.27 47.04
C ALA A 6 -44.89 -32.67 45.72
N ILE A 7 -45.42 -33.66 45.00
CA ILE A 7 -44.90 -34.06 43.69
C ILE A 7 -45.12 -32.97 42.63
N ILE A 8 -46.28 -32.32 42.62
CA ILE A 8 -46.58 -31.22 41.69
C ILE A 8 -45.66 -30.02 41.95
N GLU A 9 -45.42 -29.68 43.22
CA GLU A 9 -44.54 -28.58 43.62
C GLU A 9 -43.08 -28.86 43.25
N ILE A 10 -42.60 -30.09 43.46
CA ILE A 10 -41.27 -30.53 43.01
C ILE A 10 -41.16 -30.52 41.48
N GLN A 11 -42.18 -30.94 40.74
CA GLN A 11 -42.17 -30.90 39.27
C GLN A 11 -42.16 -29.47 38.72
N LEU A 12 -42.86 -28.53 39.37
CA LEU A 12 -42.82 -27.10 39.03
C LEU A 12 -41.43 -26.50 39.32
N LEU A 13 -40.86 -26.81 40.49
CA LEU A 13 -39.50 -26.37 40.85
C LEU A 13 -38.42 -26.98 39.95
N LEU A 14 -38.58 -28.24 39.50
CA LEU A 14 -37.67 -28.88 38.55
C LEU A 14 -37.80 -28.26 37.15
N ARG A 15 -39.01 -27.92 36.68
CA ARG A 15 -39.19 -27.18 35.41
C ARG A 15 -38.62 -25.76 35.49
N GLU A 16 -38.81 -25.05 36.60
CA GLU A 16 -38.18 -23.74 36.80
C GLU A 16 -36.65 -23.84 36.87
N ARG A 17 -36.12 -24.88 37.53
CA ARG A 17 -34.68 -25.14 37.62
C ARG A 17 -34.11 -25.53 36.26
N GLU A 18 -34.79 -26.35 35.47
CA GLU A 18 -34.41 -26.69 34.10
C GLU A 18 -34.51 -25.48 33.16
N SER A 19 -35.52 -24.62 33.34
CA SER A 19 -35.65 -23.36 32.60
C SER A 19 -34.53 -22.37 32.95
N ARG A 20 -34.18 -22.22 34.24
CA ARG A 20 -33.04 -21.41 34.70
C ARG A 20 -31.69 -21.99 34.26
N LEU A 21 -31.54 -23.31 34.27
CA LEU A 21 -30.36 -24.00 33.73
C LEU A 21 -30.26 -23.82 32.21
N ARG A 22 -31.38 -23.91 31.46
CA ARG A 22 -31.40 -23.64 30.01
C ARG A 22 -31.07 -22.17 29.69
N MET A 23 -31.60 -21.21 30.45
CA MET A 23 -31.25 -19.78 30.34
C MET A 23 -29.79 -19.48 30.70
N SER A 24 -29.17 -20.29 31.57
CA SER A 24 -27.75 -20.21 31.91
C SER A 24 -26.83 -20.83 30.84
N THR A 25 -27.37 -21.58 29.87
CA THR A 25 -26.59 -22.33 28.86
C THR A 25 -26.76 -21.82 27.43
N THR A 26 -27.57 -20.78 27.20
CA THR A 26 -27.69 -20.15 25.87
C THR A 26 -26.46 -19.28 25.60
N PRO A 27 -25.75 -19.48 24.47
CA PRO A 27 -24.62 -18.63 24.07
C PRO A 27 -25.04 -17.15 24.01
N ARG A 28 -24.30 -16.30 24.73
CA ARG A 28 -24.54 -14.84 24.76
C ARG A 28 -23.35 -14.12 24.13
N PRO A 29 -23.57 -13.04 23.36
CA PRO A 29 -22.47 -12.24 22.86
C PRO A 29 -21.74 -11.59 24.04
N LYS A 30 -20.41 -11.52 23.96
CA LYS A 30 -19.59 -10.79 24.93
C LYS A 30 -19.56 -9.29 24.66
N LEU A 31 -19.82 -8.89 23.41
CA LEU A 31 -19.89 -7.50 22.99
C LEU A 31 -21.06 -7.27 22.04
N ILE A 32 -21.82 -6.19 22.27
CA ILE A 32 -22.85 -5.73 21.34
C ILE A 32 -22.45 -4.36 20.81
N ALA A 33 -22.24 -4.25 19.51
CA ALA A 33 -21.85 -3.04 18.81
C ALA A 33 -23.03 -2.45 18.01
N PHE A 34 -23.15 -1.12 18.01
CA PHE A 34 -24.16 -0.38 17.25
C PHE A 34 -23.51 0.65 16.34
N ASP A 35 -24.01 0.80 15.12
CA ASP A 35 -23.83 2.03 14.36
C ASP A 35 -24.58 3.21 15.02
N LEU A 36 -24.31 4.44 14.55
CA LEU A 36 -24.97 5.66 14.98
C LEU A 36 -26.08 6.09 14.03
N ASP A 37 -25.70 6.59 12.86
CA ASP A 37 -26.61 7.19 11.91
C ASP A 37 -27.59 6.13 11.38
N PHE A 38 -28.87 6.48 11.31
CA PHE A 38 -30.01 5.59 10.96
C PHE A 38 -30.16 4.31 11.81
N THR A 39 -29.33 4.13 12.84
CA THR A 39 -29.38 3.00 13.77
C THR A 39 -29.83 3.43 15.16
N LEU A 40 -29.23 4.47 15.74
CA LEU A 40 -29.62 5.04 17.04
C LEU A 40 -30.42 6.34 16.89
N TRP A 41 -30.20 7.08 15.81
CA TRP A 41 -30.98 8.27 15.45
C TRP A 41 -31.29 8.31 13.94
N PRO A 42 -32.37 8.97 13.50
CA PRO A 42 -32.87 8.87 12.12
C PRO A 42 -32.22 9.90 11.16
N PHE A 43 -30.92 10.13 11.26
CA PHE A 43 -30.20 11.09 10.41
C PHE A 43 -28.70 10.80 10.33
N TRP A 44 -28.03 11.25 9.27
CA TRP A 44 -26.58 11.43 9.24
C TRP A 44 -26.14 12.69 9.99
N VAL A 45 -25.31 12.52 11.02
CA VAL A 45 -24.82 13.61 11.88
C VAL A 45 -23.90 14.60 11.16
N ASP A 46 -23.23 14.19 10.09
CA ASP A 46 -22.33 15.02 9.28
C ASP A 46 -23.03 15.77 8.13
N THR A 47 -24.33 15.49 7.89
CA THR A 47 -25.04 15.97 6.69
C THR A 47 -26.35 16.69 7.01
N HIS A 48 -27.21 16.12 7.87
CA HIS A 48 -28.59 16.60 8.04
C HIS A 48 -28.77 17.62 9.16
N VAL A 49 -27.76 17.78 10.00
CA VAL A 49 -27.81 18.60 11.22
C VAL A 49 -26.56 19.45 11.32
N ASP A 50 -26.63 20.53 12.09
CA ASP A 50 -25.54 21.49 12.21
C ASP A 50 -24.99 21.55 13.64
N PRO A 51 -23.94 20.77 13.99
CA PRO A 51 -23.24 20.91 15.26
C PRO A 51 -22.73 22.36 15.50
N PRO A 52 -22.50 22.78 16.76
CA PRO A 52 -22.65 22.01 17.99
C PRO A 52 -24.11 21.96 18.48
N PHE A 53 -24.42 20.90 19.22
CA PHE A 53 -25.72 20.66 19.81
C PHE A 53 -25.87 21.28 21.21
N ARG A 54 -27.09 21.60 21.61
CA ARG A 54 -27.43 22.16 22.92
C ARG A 54 -28.69 21.50 23.48
N LYS A 55 -28.69 21.24 24.79
CA LYS A 55 -29.86 20.74 25.52
C LYS A 55 -30.51 21.89 26.27
N ASN A 56 -31.83 22.05 26.13
CA ASN A 56 -32.58 23.08 26.84
C ASN A 56 -32.97 22.62 28.26
N THR A 57 -33.64 23.51 29.01
CA THR A 57 -34.05 23.28 30.40
C THR A 57 -35.05 22.14 30.59
N ILE A 58 -35.80 21.78 29.55
CA ILE A 58 -36.76 20.66 29.56
C ILE A 58 -36.17 19.37 29.00
N GLY A 59 -34.87 19.35 28.68
CA GLY A 59 -34.14 18.16 28.23
C GLY A 59 -34.18 17.88 26.72
N ALA A 60 -34.81 18.73 25.91
CA ALA A 60 -34.80 18.61 24.46
C ALA A 60 -33.48 19.11 23.86
N VAL A 61 -32.95 18.38 22.86
CA VAL A 61 -31.68 18.67 22.19
C VAL A 61 -31.96 19.38 20.87
N TYR A 62 -31.14 20.39 20.55
CA TYR A 62 -31.22 21.18 19.33
C TYR A 62 -29.84 21.36 18.70
N ASP A 63 -29.78 21.49 17.38
CA ASP A 63 -28.57 21.89 16.65
C ASP A 63 -28.33 23.41 16.71
N SER A 64 -27.27 23.89 16.06
CA SER A 64 -26.93 25.32 16.03
C SER A 64 -27.92 26.19 15.25
N ARG A 65 -28.75 25.58 14.39
CA ARG A 65 -29.80 26.27 13.62
C ARG A 65 -31.18 26.21 14.29
N GLY A 66 -31.29 25.53 15.43
CA GLY A 66 -32.53 25.39 16.19
C GLY A 66 -33.41 24.23 15.73
N HIS A 67 -32.91 23.31 14.91
CA HIS A 67 -33.61 22.07 14.62
C HIS A 67 -33.56 21.15 15.83
N LYS A 68 -34.72 20.59 16.21
CA LYS A 68 -34.82 19.63 17.30
C LYS A 68 -34.19 18.30 16.87
N ILE A 69 -33.28 17.78 17.68
CA ILE A 69 -32.64 16.49 17.46
C ILE A 69 -33.37 15.42 18.25
N GLU A 70 -33.82 14.39 17.55
CA GLU A 70 -34.54 13.25 18.12
C GLU A 70 -33.80 11.95 17.81
N HIS A 71 -33.88 10.99 18.71
CA HIS A 71 -33.40 9.61 18.50
C HIS A 71 -34.59 8.66 18.28
N TYR A 72 -34.32 7.42 17.89
CA TYR A 72 -35.39 6.42 17.83
C TYR A 72 -36.01 6.20 19.22
N PRO A 73 -37.36 6.08 19.34
CA PRO A 73 -38.04 6.13 20.64
C PRO A 73 -37.62 5.04 21.65
N GLU A 74 -37.33 3.83 21.17
CA GLU A 74 -37.02 2.67 22.02
C GLU A 74 -35.54 2.56 22.42
N VAL A 75 -34.65 3.32 21.76
CA VAL A 75 -33.19 3.21 21.99
C VAL A 75 -32.80 3.41 23.46
N PRO A 76 -33.32 4.40 24.21
CA PRO A 76 -32.94 4.56 25.62
C PRO A 76 -33.28 3.33 26.47
N GLU A 77 -34.44 2.72 26.26
CA GLU A 77 -34.85 1.51 26.99
C GLU A 77 -34.01 0.30 26.58
N VAL A 78 -33.73 0.15 25.29
CA VAL A 78 -32.87 -0.91 24.76
C VAL A 78 -31.47 -0.87 25.38
N LEU A 79 -30.80 0.30 25.34
CA LEU A 79 -29.45 0.45 25.89
C LEU A 79 -29.42 0.19 27.40
N GLN A 80 -30.43 0.69 28.11
CA GLN A 80 -30.56 0.49 29.56
C GLN A 80 -30.76 -0.98 29.91
N ASN A 81 -31.61 -1.71 29.18
CA ASN A 81 -31.87 -3.13 29.42
C ASN A 81 -30.62 -3.97 29.13
N LEU A 82 -29.94 -3.73 28.01
CA LEU A 82 -28.70 -4.45 27.69
C LEU A 82 -27.60 -4.22 28.73
N ALA A 83 -27.44 -2.97 29.18
CA ALA A 83 -26.48 -2.64 30.23
C ALA A 83 -26.85 -3.30 31.58
N ASN A 84 -28.13 -3.31 31.96
CA ASN A 84 -28.61 -3.98 33.18
C ASN A 84 -28.42 -5.51 33.14
N GLU A 85 -28.49 -6.09 31.94
CA GLU A 85 -28.19 -7.50 31.70
C GLU A 85 -26.69 -7.82 31.66
N GLY A 86 -25.82 -6.81 31.78
CA GLY A 86 -24.37 -6.98 31.89
C GLY A 86 -23.64 -7.14 30.56
N TYR A 87 -24.22 -6.74 29.44
CA TYR A 87 -23.51 -6.72 28.16
C TYR A 87 -22.52 -5.55 28.09
N ASP A 88 -21.30 -5.81 27.60
CA ASP A 88 -20.43 -4.73 27.14
C ASP A 88 -20.98 -4.18 25.82
N LEU A 89 -21.14 -2.85 25.75
CA LEU A 89 -21.67 -2.17 24.57
C LEU A 89 -20.60 -1.33 23.87
N ALA A 90 -20.67 -1.28 22.55
CA ALA A 90 -19.80 -0.47 21.71
C ALA A 90 -20.56 0.37 20.68
N VAL A 91 -19.97 1.51 20.31
CA VAL A 91 -20.36 2.28 19.11
C VAL A 91 -19.33 2.04 18.01
N VAL A 92 -19.80 1.86 16.78
CA VAL A 92 -18.96 1.75 15.59
C VAL A 92 -19.54 2.60 14.47
N SER A 93 -18.96 3.77 14.19
CA SER A 93 -19.49 4.72 13.21
C SER A 93 -18.40 5.26 12.29
N ARG A 94 -18.76 5.44 11.00
CA ARG A 94 -17.86 5.98 9.98
C ARG A 94 -17.95 7.50 9.80
N THR A 95 -18.73 8.18 10.64
CA THR A 95 -18.97 9.61 10.46
C THR A 95 -17.68 10.41 10.50
N GLY A 96 -17.59 11.43 9.64
CA GLY A 96 -16.53 12.44 9.71
C GLY A 96 -16.74 13.47 10.82
N GLU A 97 -17.94 13.53 11.39
CA GLU A 97 -18.34 14.51 12.40
C GLU A 97 -18.19 13.94 13.81
N LEU A 98 -16.93 13.68 14.19
CA LEU A 98 -16.55 13.04 15.46
C LEU A 98 -17.05 13.81 16.68
N ASN A 99 -16.93 15.14 16.64
CA ASN A 99 -17.27 16.02 17.75
C ASN A 99 -18.78 16.06 17.96
N GLY A 100 -19.55 16.23 16.88
CA GLY A 100 -21.01 16.19 16.91
C GLY A 100 -21.54 14.84 17.40
N ALA A 101 -21.04 13.72 16.88
CA ALA A 101 -21.45 12.38 17.30
C ALA A 101 -21.23 12.14 18.79
N ASN A 102 -20.02 12.42 19.30
CA ASN A 102 -19.70 12.28 20.72
C ASN A 102 -20.50 13.25 21.60
N GLN A 103 -20.83 14.44 21.09
CA GLN A 103 -21.67 15.38 21.81
C GLN A 103 -23.10 14.87 21.96
N LEU A 104 -23.68 14.26 20.93
CA LEU A 104 -25.02 13.68 21.02
C LEU A 104 -25.08 12.52 22.01
N LEU A 105 -24.10 11.62 22.01
CA LEU A 105 -24.00 10.54 23.00
C LEU A 105 -23.99 11.07 24.45
N ARG A 106 -23.31 12.19 24.69
CA ARG A 106 -23.34 12.89 25.99
C ARG A 106 -24.70 13.53 26.29
N LEU A 107 -25.28 14.27 25.35
CA LEU A 107 -26.53 15.01 25.59
C LEU A 107 -27.74 14.08 25.79
N PHE A 108 -27.73 12.92 25.13
CA PHE A 108 -28.71 11.85 25.36
C PHE A 108 -28.41 10.97 26.57
N ASP A 109 -27.32 11.24 27.30
CA ASP A 109 -26.91 10.49 28.48
C ASP A 109 -26.65 9.01 28.19
N TRP A 110 -26.06 8.71 27.02
CA TRP A 110 -25.74 7.35 26.58
C TRP A 110 -24.27 6.98 26.75
N ASP A 111 -23.41 7.96 27.02
CA ASP A 111 -21.98 7.74 27.30
C ASP A 111 -21.74 6.69 28.39
N LYS A 112 -22.64 6.60 29.37
CA LYS A 112 -22.60 5.63 30.47
C LYS A 112 -22.80 4.18 30.04
N PHE A 113 -23.39 3.94 28.86
CA PHE A 113 -23.69 2.60 28.37
C PHE A 113 -22.57 2.04 27.50
N PHE A 114 -21.90 2.88 26.71
CA PHE A 114 -20.90 2.45 25.74
C PHE A 114 -19.49 2.43 26.33
N LYS A 115 -18.99 1.23 26.58
CA LYS A 115 -17.62 1.00 27.07
C LYS A 115 -16.57 1.26 26.01
N TYR A 116 -16.92 1.02 24.74
CA TYR A 116 -16.05 1.28 23.60
C TYR A 116 -16.79 2.16 22.59
N LYS A 117 -16.09 3.07 21.94
CA LYS A 117 -16.63 3.91 20.87
C LYS A 117 -15.55 3.98 19.83
N GLU A 118 -15.84 3.61 18.60
CA GLU A 118 -14.95 3.68 17.45
C GLU A 118 -15.66 4.56 16.41
N ILE A 119 -15.28 5.83 16.37
CA ILE A 119 -15.99 6.85 15.58
C ILE A 119 -14.94 7.57 14.74
N TYR A 120 -14.73 7.11 13.50
CA TYR A 120 -13.81 7.75 12.58
C TYR A 120 -14.09 7.36 11.13
N VAL A 121 -13.62 8.19 10.19
CA VAL A 121 -13.77 7.89 8.76
C VAL A 121 -12.96 6.63 8.40
N GLY A 122 -13.62 5.61 7.85
CA GLY A 122 -12.99 4.35 7.47
C GLY A 122 -14.00 3.31 7.01
N THR A 123 -13.59 2.07 6.76
CA THR A 123 -14.55 0.96 6.53
C THR A 123 -14.96 0.35 7.87
N LYS A 124 -16.19 -0.17 8.01
CA LYS A 124 -16.60 -0.85 9.25
C LYS A 124 -15.71 -2.07 9.54
N THR A 125 -15.23 -2.76 8.50
CA THR A 125 -14.19 -3.78 8.67
C THR A 125 -12.96 -3.26 9.39
N LYS A 126 -12.43 -2.06 9.09
CA LYS A 126 -11.30 -1.49 9.83
C LYS A 126 -11.60 -1.16 11.29
N HIS A 127 -12.85 -0.87 11.63
CA HIS A 127 -13.23 -0.65 13.03
C HIS A 127 -13.23 -1.95 13.84
N PHE A 128 -13.44 -3.08 13.16
CA PHE A 128 -13.36 -4.41 13.76
C PHE A 128 -11.95 -5.05 13.56
N GLN A 129 -11.23 -4.81 12.46
CA GLN A 129 -10.03 -5.55 12.01
C GLN A 129 -8.69 -5.01 12.50
N ASN A 130 -7.72 -5.94 12.59
CA ASN A 130 -6.29 -5.68 12.46
C ASN A 130 -5.88 -5.83 10.97
N VAL A 131 -5.35 -4.79 10.34
CA VAL A 131 -5.14 -4.74 8.88
C VAL A 131 -3.74 -5.24 8.48
N ASP A 132 -3.59 -6.56 8.31
CA ASP A 132 -2.44 -7.16 7.63
C ASP A 132 -2.83 -8.05 6.42
N VAL A 133 -4.13 -8.19 6.13
CA VAL A 133 -4.61 -9.20 5.14
C VAL A 133 -5.16 -8.58 3.84
N VAL A 134 -5.49 -7.29 3.81
CA VAL A 134 -6.22 -6.67 2.68
C VAL A 134 -5.32 -6.09 1.58
N GLU A 135 -4.03 -5.85 1.85
CA GLU A 135 -3.13 -5.20 0.88
C GLU A 135 -2.58 -6.14 -0.22
N LYS A 136 -2.61 -7.46 -0.01
CA LYS A 136 -1.96 -8.43 -0.93
C LYS A 136 -2.67 -8.65 -2.27
N GLN A 137 -3.93 -8.20 -2.44
CA GLN A 137 -4.70 -8.43 -3.67
C GLN A 137 -4.64 -7.28 -4.69
N LYS A 138 -4.34 -6.03 -4.28
CA LYS A 138 -4.24 -4.88 -5.19
C LYS A 138 -2.92 -4.86 -5.98
N ASP A 139 -1.85 -5.41 -5.41
CA ASP A 139 -0.53 -5.49 -6.02
C ASP A 139 -0.46 -6.40 -7.27
N SER A 140 -1.30 -7.44 -7.33
CA SER A 140 -1.31 -8.39 -8.45
C SER A 140 -1.88 -7.78 -9.72
N LEU A 141 -2.93 -6.95 -9.59
CA LEU A 141 -3.58 -6.31 -10.73
C LEU A 141 -2.76 -5.14 -11.29
N ALA A 142 -2.14 -4.32 -10.42
CA ALA A 142 -1.25 -3.24 -10.82
C ALA A 142 0.03 -3.75 -11.52
N LYS A 143 0.58 -4.90 -11.08
CA LYS A 143 1.72 -5.55 -11.75
C LYS A 143 1.36 -6.07 -13.14
N LYS A 144 0.15 -6.61 -13.35
CA LYS A 144 -0.29 -7.12 -14.66
C LYS A 144 -0.44 -6.00 -15.70
N VAL A 145 -1.11 -4.91 -15.33
CA VAL A 145 -1.30 -3.73 -16.21
C VAL A 145 0.04 -3.08 -16.57
N LYS A 146 0.95 -2.93 -15.60
CA LYS A 146 2.29 -2.39 -15.83
C LYS A 146 3.14 -3.27 -16.76
N THR A 147 2.95 -4.58 -16.73
CA THR A 147 3.67 -5.54 -17.58
C THR A 147 3.21 -5.47 -19.03
N GLU A 148 1.91 -5.38 -19.29
CA GLU A 148 1.34 -5.25 -20.65
C GLU A 148 1.72 -3.92 -21.32
N GLN A 149 1.78 -2.82 -20.55
CA GLN A 149 2.24 -1.51 -21.04
C GLN A 149 3.74 -1.47 -21.38
N LEU A 150 4.57 -2.26 -20.70
CA LEU A 150 6.00 -2.34 -21.00
C LEU A 150 6.26 -3.14 -22.29
N LYS A 151 5.53 -4.23 -22.50
CA LYS A 151 5.62 -5.07 -23.72
C LYS A 151 5.30 -4.28 -24.99
N SER A 152 4.29 -3.43 -24.93
CA SER A 152 3.82 -2.58 -26.05
C SER A 152 4.60 -1.26 -26.24
N ALA A 153 5.61 -0.99 -25.41
CA ALA A 153 6.36 0.26 -25.49
C ALA A 153 7.24 0.37 -26.75
N THR A 154 7.09 1.44 -27.53
CA THR A 154 7.90 1.70 -28.72
C THR A 154 9.34 2.10 -28.36
N LEU A 155 10.32 1.30 -28.79
CA LEU A 155 11.75 1.56 -28.63
C LEU A 155 12.32 2.35 -29.82
N PRO A 156 13.42 3.10 -29.62
CA PRO A 156 14.18 3.69 -30.71
C PRO A 156 14.70 2.62 -31.71
N PRO A 157 14.81 2.94 -33.02
CA PRO A 157 15.14 1.95 -34.06
C PRO A 157 16.41 1.12 -33.82
N CYS A 158 17.48 1.74 -33.29
CA CYS A 158 18.69 0.99 -32.95
C CYS A 158 18.46 0.03 -31.78
N GLN A 159 17.72 0.47 -30.76
CA GLN A 159 17.44 -0.33 -29.57
C GLN A 159 16.54 -1.52 -29.90
N SER A 160 15.51 -1.32 -30.74
CA SER A 160 14.65 -2.41 -31.20
C SER A 160 15.42 -3.44 -32.03
N CYS A 161 16.34 -3.00 -32.90
CA CYS A 161 17.23 -3.90 -33.64
C CYS A 161 18.18 -4.68 -32.71
N LYS A 162 18.76 -4.02 -31.70
CA LYS A 162 19.59 -4.68 -30.69
C LYS A 162 18.83 -5.76 -29.92
N VAL A 163 17.58 -5.49 -29.51
CA VAL A 163 16.73 -6.46 -28.81
C VAL A 163 16.47 -7.69 -29.69
N LEU A 164 16.17 -7.51 -30.97
CA LEU A 164 16.02 -8.59 -31.96
C LEU A 164 17.31 -9.43 -32.07
N VAL A 165 18.46 -8.78 -32.26
CA VAL A 165 19.75 -9.47 -32.41
C VAL A 165 20.15 -10.22 -31.14
N GLU A 166 19.96 -9.64 -29.96
CA GLU A 166 20.27 -10.32 -28.69
C GLU A 166 19.32 -11.49 -28.44
N SER A 167 18.04 -11.37 -28.80
CA SER A 167 17.12 -12.51 -28.75
C SER A 167 17.52 -13.63 -29.71
N PHE A 168 17.97 -13.29 -30.92
CA PHE A 168 18.44 -14.26 -31.91
C PHE A 168 19.72 -14.97 -31.43
N LYS A 169 20.71 -14.21 -30.92
CA LYS A 169 21.94 -14.77 -30.33
C LYS A 169 21.66 -15.67 -29.13
N LYS A 170 20.71 -15.28 -28.27
CA LYS A 170 20.25 -16.11 -27.17
C LYS A 170 19.65 -17.43 -27.70
N GLY A 171 18.78 -17.37 -28.71
CA GLY A 171 18.23 -18.55 -29.36
C GLY A 171 19.31 -19.45 -29.96
N MET A 172 20.32 -18.88 -30.63
CA MET A 172 21.48 -19.64 -31.13
C MET A 172 22.19 -20.38 -30.00
N LYS A 173 22.45 -19.73 -28.86
CA LYS A 173 23.10 -20.33 -27.70
C LYS A 173 22.26 -21.41 -27.04
N GLU A 174 20.94 -21.22 -26.95
CA GLU A 174 20.02 -22.18 -26.34
C GLU A 174 19.82 -23.44 -27.19
N THR A 175 19.84 -23.30 -28.52
CA THR A 175 19.79 -24.43 -29.46
C THR A 175 21.18 -25.01 -29.77
N GLU A 176 22.24 -24.47 -29.17
CA GLU A 176 23.61 -25.01 -29.31
C GLU A 176 23.78 -26.33 -28.54
N ARG A 177 23.00 -26.56 -27.48
CA ARG A 177 23.00 -27.80 -26.69
C ARG A 177 21.66 -28.51 -26.84
N GLY A 178 21.65 -29.63 -27.55
CA GLY A 178 20.49 -30.50 -27.69
C GLY A 178 19.90 -30.88 -26.33
N LYS A 179 18.56 -30.98 -26.28
CA LYS A 179 17.81 -31.41 -25.09
C LYS A 179 18.31 -32.80 -24.63
N TYR A 180 18.68 -32.87 -23.34
CA TYR A 180 19.39 -33.95 -22.62
C TYR A 180 18.72 -35.34 -22.67
N GLU A 181 19.54 -36.41 -22.70
CA GLU A 181 19.47 -37.66 -21.89
C GLU A 181 20.23 -38.83 -22.57
N GLY A 182 21.50 -39.02 -22.20
CA GLY A 182 22.17 -40.33 -22.23
C GLY A 182 22.90 -40.76 -23.51
N GLY A 183 24.24 -40.76 -23.44
CA GLY A 183 25.10 -41.70 -24.16
C GLY A 183 26.10 -41.07 -25.15
N ASP A 184 27.39 -41.07 -24.79
CA ASP A 184 28.48 -40.80 -25.74
C ASP A 184 28.40 -41.71 -26.96
N SER A 185 28.49 -41.14 -28.16
CA SER A 185 29.23 -41.79 -29.25
C SER A 185 29.53 -40.78 -30.36
N ALA A 186 30.71 -40.91 -30.97
CA ALA A 186 31.20 -40.11 -32.11
C ALA A 186 30.23 -40.00 -33.31
N TRP A 187 29.12 -40.75 -33.30
CA TRP A 187 28.00 -40.64 -34.24
C TRP A 187 27.22 -39.32 -34.09
N GLU A 188 27.20 -38.71 -32.89
CA GLU A 188 26.57 -37.41 -32.66
C GLU A 188 27.41 -36.25 -33.21
N GLU A 189 28.75 -36.30 -33.11
CA GLU A 189 29.67 -35.26 -33.62
C GLU A 189 29.57 -35.08 -35.15
N GLU A 190 29.41 -36.17 -35.90
CA GLU A 190 29.31 -36.14 -37.38
C GLU A 190 27.99 -35.52 -37.86
N ARG A 191 26.91 -35.66 -37.08
CA ARG A 191 25.59 -35.05 -37.36
C ARG A 191 25.40 -33.66 -36.76
N LEU A 192 26.09 -33.33 -35.67
CA LEU A 192 26.05 -32.00 -35.03
C LEU A 192 26.47 -30.89 -36.01
N GLY A 193 27.46 -31.15 -36.87
CA GLY A 193 27.86 -30.21 -37.94
C GLY A 193 26.72 -29.87 -38.91
N SER A 194 25.81 -30.81 -39.19
CA SER A 194 24.65 -30.57 -40.06
C SER A 194 23.54 -29.79 -39.35
N TYR A 195 23.32 -30.03 -38.04
CA TYR A 195 22.29 -29.34 -37.25
C TYR A 195 22.66 -27.88 -36.97
N LEU A 196 23.93 -27.60 -36.68
CA LEU A 196 24.40 -26.28 -36.27
C LEU A 196 24.13 -25.17 -37.32
N ASP A 197 24.08 -25.53 -38.60
CA ASP A 197 23.76 -24.63 -39.72
C ASP A 197 22.46 -25.04 -40.45
N SER A 198 21.64 -25.92 -39.87
CA SER A 198 20.41 -26.41 -40.49
C SER A 198 19.26 -25.38 -40.49
N GLU A 199 18.34 -25.53 -41.43
CA GLU A 199 17.05 -24.84 -41.48
C GLU A 199 16.19 -25.18 -40.25
N ILE A 200 16.21 -26.43 -39.79
CA ILE A 200 15.46 -26.88 -38.61
C ILE A 200 15.88 -26.08 -37.37
N ARG A 201 17.19 -25.90 -37.15
CA ARG A 201 17.70 -25.11 -36.04
C ARG A 201 17.29 -23.64 -36.16
N LEU A 202 17.25 -23.08 -37.37
CA LEU A 202 16.81 -21.70 -37.59
C LEU A 202 15.34 -21.51 -37.21
N VAL A 203 14.46 -22.44 -37.60
CA VAL A 203 13.04 -22.43 -37.22
C VAL A 203 12.88 -22.47 -35.69
N GLU A 204 13.60 -23.37 -35.01
CA GLU A 204 13.59 -23.44 -33.53
C GLU A 204 14.01 -22.12 -32.85
N ILE A 205 14.96 -21.40 -33.45
CA ILE A 205 15.41 -20.09 -32.98
C ILE A 205 14.32 -19.04 -33.22
N GLN A 206 13.73 -19.01 -34.41
CA GLN A 206 12.68 -18.04 -34.80
C GLN A 206 11.39 -18.22 -33.99
N GLU A 207 10.99 -19.45 -33.65
CA GLU A 207 9.81 -19.74 -32.82
C GLU A 207 9.87 -19.09 -31.43
N LYS A 208 11.07 -18.99 -30.85
CA LYS A 208 11.29 -18.42 -29.50
C LYS A 208 11.80 -16.99 -29.54
N LEU A 209 11.91 -16.41 -30.73
CA LEU A 209 12.49 -15.10 -30.90
C LEU A 209 11.58 -14.03 -30.29
N CYS A 210 12.18 -13.06 -29.61
CA CYS A 210 11.54 -12.02 -28.81
C CYS A 210 10.78 -12.51 -27.57
N ALA A 211 10.64 -13.83 -27.34
CA ALA A 211 9.91 -14.35 -26.21
C ALA A 211 10.58 -13.96 -24.87
N GLY A 212 9.81 -13.32 -24.00
CA GLY A 212 10.30 -12.89 -22.68
C GLY A 212 11.09 -11.58 -22.71
N VAL A 213 11.03 -10.83 -23.81
CA VAL A 213 11.48 -9.44 -23.86
C VAL A 213 10.57 -8.61 -22.95
N GLY A 214 11.14 -7.95 -21.93
CA GLY A 214 10.33 -7.18 -20.98
C GLY A 214 9.74 -5.89 -21.55
N LYS A 215 10.52 -5.15 -22.35
CA LYS A 215 10.14 -3.85 -22.92
C LYS A 215 10.25 -3.88 -24.45
N GLY A 216 9.17 -3.55 -25.16
CA GLY A 216 9.15 -3.54 -26.63
C GLY A 216 9.12 -4.92 -27.30
N GLU A 217 8.48 -5.89 -26.65
CA GLU A 217 8.30 -7.26 -27.15
C GLU A 217 7.52 -7.26 -28.48
N ASP A 218 6.43 -6.51 -28.56
CA ASP A 218 5.59 -6.43 -29.76
C ASP A 218 6.37 -5.86 -30.96
N GLN A 219 7.18 -4.82 -30.71
CA GLN A 219 8.03 -4.21 -31.73
C GLN A 219 9.15 -5.17 -32.18
N CYS A 220 9.67 -5.99 -31.26
CA CYS A 220 10.66 -7.01 -31.59
C CYS A 220 10.06 -8.07 -32.53
N HIS A 221 8.88 -8.60 -32.21
CA HIS A 221 8.17 -9.57 -33.07
C HIS A 221 7.85 -8.99 -34.44
N SER A 222 7.40 -7.73 -34.50
CA SER A 222 7.14 -7.04 -35.77
C SER A 222 8.40 -6.90 -36.62
N LEU A 223 9.54 -6.53 -36.02
CA LEU A 223 10.82 -6.42 -36.74
C LEU A 223 11.35 -7.77 -37.19
N ALA A 224 11.22 -8.81 -36.37
CA ALA A 224 11.60 -10.17 -36.71
C ALA A 224 10.87 -10.66 -37.97
N SER A 225 9.55 -10.48 -37.99
CA SER A 225 8.70 -10.85 -39.13
C SER A 225 9.00 -9.99 -40.37
N THR A 226 9.24 -8.69 -40.19
CA THR A 226 9.54 -7.78 -41.32
C THR A 226 10.89 -8.10 -41.98
N HIS A 227 11.83 -8.69 -41.24
CA HIS A 227 13.20 -8.93 -41.70
C HIS A 227 13.56 -10.42 -41.79
N GLU A 228 12.57 -11.31 -41.83
CA GLU A 228 12.75 -12.77 -41.90
C GLU A 228 13.72 -13.20 -43.00
N ASP A 229 13.50 -12.73 -44.24
CA ASP A 229 14.37 -13.00 -45.40
C ASP A 229 15.84 -12.61 -45.14
N MET A 230 16.07 -11.52 -44.39
CA MET A 230 17.43 -11.06 -44.06
C MET A 230 18.09 -11.96 -43.03
N ILE A 231 17.32 -12.46 -42.06
CA ILE A 231 17.80 -13.39 -41.03
C ILE A 231 18.21 -14.71 -41.68
N GLU A 232 17.37 -15.26 -42.55
CA GLU A 232 17.67 -16.47 -43.31
C GLU A 232 18.89 -16.32 -44.19
N LYS A 233 18.97 -15.23 -44.96
CA LYS A 233 20.12 -14.92 -45.79
C LYS A 233 21.41 -14.89 -44.98
N TRP A 234 21.40 -14.24 -43.82
CA TRP A 234 22.58 -14.22 -42.96
C TRP A 234 22.93 -15.63 -42.47
N TRP A 235 21.93 -16.39 -42.02
CA TRP A 235 22.12 -17.74 -41.47
C TRP A 235 22.76 -18.69 -42.48
N PHE A 236 22.27 -18.73 -43.72
CA PHE A 236 22.71 -19.70 -44.72
C PHE A 236 23.93 -19.24 -45.52
N GLU A 237 24.06 -17.94 -45.81
CA GLU A 237 25.08 -17.45 -46.75
C GLU A 237 26.24 -16.70 -46.07
N LEU A 238 25.98 -15.99 -44.95
CA LEU A 238 26.93 -15.00 -44.43
C LEU A 238 27.48 -15.32 -43.04
N LYS A 239 26.85 -16.21 -42.27
CA LYS A 239 27.26 -16.54 -40.89
C LYS A 239 28.73 -16.96 -40.78
N LYS A 240 29.29 -17.61 -41.80
CA LYS A 240 30.70 -18.07 -41.84
C LYS A 240 31.68 -16.95 -42.20
N THR A 241 31.28 -16.00 -43.02
CA THR A 241 32.15 -14.92 -43.54
C THR A 241 32.00 -13.62 -42.74
N GLU A 242 30.80 -13.32 -42.25
CA GLU A 242 30.43 -12.18 -41.40
C GLU A 242 29.69 -12.67 -40.14
N PRO A 243 30.39 -13.27 -39.17
CA PRO A 243 29.78 -13.87 -37.97
C PRO A 243 29.15 -12.86 -37.00
N ASP A 244 29.46 -11.56 -37.13
CA ASP A 244 28.83 -10.52 -36.32
C ASP A 244 27.47 -10.11 -36.88
N PHE A 245 26.43 -10.81 -36.44
CA PHE A 245 25.06 -10.55 -36.84
C PHE A 245 24.58 -9.12 -36.51
N HIS A 246 25.06 -8.52 -35.41
CA HIS A 246 24.68 -7.15 -35.04
C HIS A 246 25.24 -6.14 -36.03
N LYS A 247 26.53 -6.29 -36.37
CA LYS A 247 27.20 -5.45 -37.36
C LYS A 247 26.50 -5.56 -38.71
N TRP A 248 26.30 -6.78 -39.19
CA TRP A 248 25.68 -7.01 -40.48
C TRP A 248 24.23 -6.48 -40.54
N LEU A 249 23.36 -6.83 -39.58
CA LEU A 249 21.94 -6.45 -39.63
C LEU A 249 21.72 -5.00 -39.24
N CYS A 250 22.15 -4.58 -38.04
CA CYS A 250 21.76 -3.28 -37.46
C CYS A 250 22.60 -2.10 -37.96
N ILE A 251 23.86 -2.34 -38.37
CA ILE A 251 24.79 -1.27 -38.78
C ILE A 251 24.89 -1.19 -40.30
N ASP A 252 25.21 -2.30 -40.96
CA ASP A 252 25.52 -2.31 -42.41
C ASP A 252 24.24 -2.36 -43.27
N THR A 253 23.30 -3.25 -42.92
CA THR A 253 22.07 -3.48 -43.68
C THR A 253 20.99 -2.45 -43.37
N LEU A 254 20.51 -2.39 -42.12
CA LEU A 254 19.40 -1.51 -41.73
C LEU A 254 19.83 -0.07 -41.44
N LYS A 255 21.13 0.15 -41.19
CA LYS A 255 21.73 1.47 -40.87
C LYS A 255 21.07 2.20 -39.70
N VAL A 256 20.38 1.48 -38.83
CA VAL A 256 19.68 2.04 -37.66
C VAL A 256 20.63 2.29 -36.48
N CYS A 257 21.76 1.56 -36.42
CA CYS A 257 22.80 1.71 -35.40
C CYS A 257 24.11 2.27 -35.96
N CYS A 258 25.01 2.61 -35.05
CA CYS A 258 26.41 2.97 -35.32
C CYS A 258 27.36 1.90 -34.77
N PRO A 259 28.61 1.82 -35.28
CA PRO A 259 29.68 1.09 -34.61
C PRO A 259 29.84 1.54 -33.16
N LEU A 260 30.38 0.66 -32.31
CA LEU A 260 30.70 1.01 -30.93
C LEU A 260 31.59 2.26 -30.90
N ASP A 261 31.35 3.14 -29.94
CA ASP A 261 32.05 4.41 -29.75
C ASP A 261 31.93 5.41 -30.91
N HIS A 262 30.81 5.32 -31.63
CA HIS A 262 30.38 6.32 -32.61
C HIS A 262 28.93 6.75 -32.31
N TYR A 263 28.58 8.00 -32.65
CA TYR A 263 27.28 8.58 -32.30
C TYR A 263 26.70 9.49 -33.40
N GLY A 264 25.41 9.78 -33.29
CA GLY A 264 24.72 10.74 -34.16
C GLY A 264 24.41 10.20 -35.56
N PRO A 265 23.74 10.99 -36.41
CA PRO A 265 23.23 10.52 -37.71
C PRO A 265 24.34 10.00 -38.63
N ASP A 266 25.51 10.62 -38.59
CA ASP A 266 26.67 10.28 -39.42
C ASP A 266 27.62 9.26 -38.77
N CYS A 267 27.32 8.75 -37.57
CA CYS A 267 28.23 7.92 -36.77
C CYS A 267 29.62 8.55 -36.61
N LYS A 268 29.68 9.74 -36.01
CA LYS A 268 30.94 10.42 -35.69
C LYS A 268 31.65 9.70 -34.55
N PRO A 269 32.99 9.62 -34.55
CA PRO A 269 33.74 8.97 -33.47
C PRO A 269 33.57 9.74 -32.16
N CYS A 270 33.43 9.00 -31.06
CA CYS A 270 33.34 9.58 -29.73
C CYS A 270 34.67 10.25 -29.30
N PRO A 271 34.60 11.25 -28.42
CA PRO A 271 35.78 11.89 -27.83
C PRO A 271 36.77 10.87 -27.25
N GLY A 272 37.99 10.82 -27.77
CA GLY A 272 39.06 9.92 -27.31
C GLY A 272 39.10 8.53 -27.98
N PHE A 273 38.28 8.28 -29.00
CA PHE A 273 38.38 7.09 -29.85
C PHE A 273 39.76 6.99 -30.55
N PRO A 274 40.36 5.79 -30.73
CA PRO A 274 39.82 4.46 -30.40
C PRO A 274 40.08 3.99 -28.97
N ASN A 275 41.10 4.50 -28.28
CA ASN A 275 41.65 3.82 -27.10
C ASN A 275 41.35 4.50 -25.75
N ARG A 276 40.81 5.72 -25.77
CA ARG A 276 40.57 6.55 -24.58
C ARG A 276 39.24 7.28 -24.65
N VAL A 277 38.20 6.57 -25.13
CA VAL A 277 36.85 7.13 -25.18
C VAL A 277 36.46 7.64 -23.78
N CYS A 278 36.18 8.94 -23.67
CA CYS A 278 35.93 9.62 -22.38
C CYS A 278 36.97 9.28 -21.29
N ASN A 279 38.25 9.23 -21.67
CA ASN A 279 39.39 8.86 -20.82
C ASN A 279 39.27 7.51 -20.09
N LYS A 280 38.36 6.62 -20.51
CA LYS A 280 37.98 5.38 -19.79
C LYS A 280 37.32 5.63 -18.43
N SER A 281 36.95 6.87 -18.15
CA SER A 281 36.37 7.33 -16.88
C SER A 281 34.96 7.88 -17.08
N GLY A 282 34.30 7.51 -18.18
CA GLY A 282 32.96 7.94 -18.52
C GLY A 282 32.44 7.21 -19.76
N SER A 283 31.20 7.51 -20.13
CA SER A 283 30.52 6.94 -21.29
C SER A 283 30.16 8.03 -22.31
N CYS A 284 30.29 7.70 -23.60
CA CYS A 284 29.93 8.63 -24.67
C CYS A 284 28.41 8.61 -24.91
N LYS A 285 27.77 9.77 -24.78
CA LYS A 285 26.32 9.92 -24.98
C LYS A 285 25.94 9.66 -26.44
N GLY A 286 25.25 8.54 -26.66
CA GLY A 286 24.83 8.08 -27.98
C GLY A 286 25.75 7.04 -28.62
N SER A 287 26.77 6.54 -27.90
CA SER A 287 27.66 5.48 -28.38
C SER A 287 26.88 4.28 -28.95
N GLY A 288 27.21 3.90 -30.19
CA GLY A 288 26.56 2.82 -30.93
C GLY A 288 25.18 3.16 -31.48
N THR A 289 24.74 4.42 -31.46
CA THR A 289 23.40 4.84 -31.91
C THR A 289 23.46 5.99 -32.91
N ARG A 290 22.45 6.10 -33.77
CA ARG A 290 22.26 7.24 -34.68
C ARG A 290 21.79 8.53 -33.98
N LYS A 291 21.71 8.53 -32.65
CA LYS A 291 21.30 9.66 -31.81
C LYS A 291 22.44 10.05 -30.86
N GLY A 292 22.27 11.17 -30.15
CA GLY A 292 23.25 11.68 -29.20
C GLY A 292 24.13 12.79 -29.76
N ASP A 293 24.76 13.52 -28.85
CA ASP A 293 25.65 14.66 -29.11
C ASP A 293 27.13 14.31 -28.89
N GLY A 294 27.43 13.10 -28.41
CA GLY A 294 28.78 12.61 -28.18
C GLY A 294 29.45 13.15 -26.94
N LYS A 295 28.72 13.90 -26.11
CA LYS A 295 29.26 14.41 -24.84
C LYS A 295 29.58 13.25 -23.91
N CYS A 296 30.68 13.37 -23.17
CA CYS A 296 31.05 12.40 -22.16
C CYS A 296 30.19 12.57 -20.91
N ILE A 297 29.62 11.46 -20.44
CA ILE A 297 28.93 11.34 -19.16
C ILE A 297 29.93 10.66 -18.22
N CYS A 298 30.50 11.44 -17.31
CA CYS A 298 31.57 10.98 -16.43
C CYS A 298 31.06 10.06 -15.32
N SER A 299 31.90 9.11 -14.92
CA SER A 299 31.72 8.36 -13.68
C SER A 299 31.79 9.32 -12.49
N GLU A 300 31.19 8.92 -11.37
CA GLU A 300 30.98 9.75 -10.17
C GLU A 300 32.26 10.45 -9.66
N GLU A 301 33.42 9.84 -9.85
CA GLU A 301 34.71 10.33 -9.39
C GLU A 301 35.43 11.26 -10.37
N TYR A 302 34.82 11.54 -11.54
CA TYR A 302 35.47 12.26 -12.63
C TYR A 302 34.62 13.41 -13.18
N THR A 303 35.28 14.44 -13.69
CA THR A 303 34.66 15.62 -14.26
C THR A 303 35.43 16.13 -15.48
N GLY A 304 34.93 17.20 -16.09
CA GLY A 304 35.46 17.81 -17.29
C GLY A 304 34.88 17.18 -18.57
N ASP A 305 35.08 17.87 -19.70
CA ASP A 305 34.46 17.53 -21.00
C ASP A 305 34.82 16.13 -21.52
N TYR A 306 35.92 15.57 -21.04
CA TYR A 306 36.45 14.25 -21.41
C TYR A 306 36.61 13.31 -20.22
N CYS A 307 36.11 13.65 -19.03
CA CYS A 307 36.25 12.85 -17.80
C CYS A 307 37.72 12.57 -17.42
N GLY A 308 38.62 13.49 -17.74
CA GLY A 308 40.06 13.35 -17.48
C GLY A 308 40.48 13.90 -16.11
N GLU A 309 39.58 14.60 -15.43
CA GLU A 309 39.84 15.26 -14.17
C GLU A 309 39.12 14.52 -13.05
N CYS A 310 39.71 14.44 -11.87
CA CYS A 310 38.99 13.97 -10.69
C CYS A 310 37.93 15.01 -10.32
N ALA A 311 36.68 14.58 -10.14
CA ALA A 311 35.68 15.43 -9.51
C ALA A 311 36.13 15.67 -8.05
N PRO A 312 36.33 16.92 -7.57
CA PRO A 312 36.48 17.15 -6.16
C PRO A 312 35.11 16.93 -5.50
N GLY A 313 34.87 15.72 -5.04
CA GLY A 313 33.62 15.35 -4.38
C GLY A 313 33.50 15.95 -2.98
N GLY A 314 32.30 16.42 -2.66
CA GLY A 314 31.89 16.75 -1.31
C GLY A 314 32.31 18.14 -0.81
N PRO A 315 31.91 18.48 0.42
CA PRO A 315 32.05 19.83 0.97
C PRO A 315 33.49 20.37 0.99
N LYS A 316 34.52 19.50 0.95
CA LYS A 316 35.95 19.85 0.81
C LYS A 316 36.34 20.45 -0.53
N GLY A 317 35.59 20.17 -1.58
CA GLY A 317 35.82 20.73 -2.91
C GLY A 317 35.39 22.20 -3.02
N CYS A 318 34.68 22.74 -2.02
CA CYS A 318 34.17 24.10 -2.01
C CYS A 318 35.25 25.11 -1.60
N HIS A 319 35.46 26.17 -2.40
CA HIS A 319 36.46 27.22 -2.13
C HIS A 319 36.05 28.18 -1.00
N SER A 320 34.76 28.44 -0.88
CA SER A 320 34.15 29.27 0.18
C SER A 320 32.75 28.74 0.48
N CYS A 321 32.31 28.90 1.72
CA CYS A 321 30.95 28.51 2.11
C CYS A 321 29.98 29.66 1.87
N LYS A 322 28.70 29.32 1.77
CA LYS A 322 27.62 30.30 1.69
C LYS A 322 27.58 31.10 3.00
N GLU A 323 27.37 32.42 2.93
CA GLU A 323 27.59 33.33 4.07
C GLU A 323 26.67 33.09 5.28
N GLU A 324 25.48 32.51 5.08
CA GLU A 324 24.53 32.15 6.13
C GLU A 324 24.29 30.63 6.12
N GLY A 325 24.28 30.02 7.31
CA GLY A 325 23.98 28.59 7.51
C GLY A 325 25.12 27.61 7.22
N TRP A 326 26.33 28.08 6.88
CA TRP A 326 27.48 27.20 6.59
C TRP A 326 28.78 27.69 7.22
N LEU A 327 29.60 26.75 7.70
CA LEU A 327 30.92 27.03 8.26
C LEU A 327 32.01 26.25 7.53
N MET A 328 33.13 26.92 7.25
CA MET A 328 34.30 26.29 6.64
C MET A 328 35.05 25.48 7.70
N ASP A 329 34.99 24.16 7.57
CA ASP A 329 35.76 23.20 8.36
C ASP A 329 37.00 22.78 7.57
N SER A 330 38.19 23.00 8.14
CA SER A 330 39.47 22.65 7.50
C SER A 330 39.60 21.19 7.05
N ASN A 331 38.84 20.27 7.66
CA ASN A 331 38.91 18.83 7.45
C ASN A 331 37.66 18.23 6.83
N ARG A 332 36.61 18.99 6.56
CA ARG A 332 35.36 18.54 5.94
C ARG A 332 34.85 19.50 4.86
N GLY A 333 35.43 20.69 4.75
CA GLY A 333 35.04 21.77 3.86
C GLY A 333 33.78 22.48 4.35
N CYS A 334 32.85 22.84 3.48
CA CYS A 334 31.64 23.53 3.89
C CYS A 334 30.68 22.62 4.64
N VAL A 335 30.59 22.81 5.95
CA VAL A 335 29.69 22.05 6.82
C VAL A 335 28.51 22.92 7.15
N ASP A 336 27.33 22.36 6.97
CA ASP A 336 26.07 22.95 7.36
C ASP A 336 26.04 23.23 8.87
N VAL A 337 25.57 24.43 9.24
CA VAL A 337 25.40 24.80 10.63
C VAL A 337 24.10 24.18 11.11
N ASN A 338 24.17 23.28 12.08
CA ASN A 338 22.94 22.76 12.68
C ASN A 338 22.42 23.73 13.75
N GLU A 339 21.56 24.66 13.36
CA GLU A 339 21.00 25.65 14.29
C GLU A 339 20.14 25.01 15.38
N CYS A 340 19.59 23.82 15.13
CA CYS A 340 18.78 23.07 16.10
C CYS A 340 19.60 22.52 17.27
N LEU A 341 20.95 22.48 17.16
CA LEU A 341 21.85 22.02 18.24
C LEU A 341 22.47 23.17 19.04
N LEU A 342 22.07 24.41 18.78
CA LEU A 342 22.54 25.57 19.53
C LEU A 342 21.96 25.56 20.96
N ARG A 343 22.70 26.15 21.91
CA ARG A 343 22.31 26.17 23.35
C ARG A 343 21.06 26.99 23.64
N GLU A 344 20.69 27.92 22.76
CA GLU A 344 19.49 28.74 22.89
C GLU A 344 18.41 28.23 21.91
N PRO A 345 17.15 28.05 22.35
CA PRO A 345 16.09 27.57 21.47
C PRO A 345 15.84 28.54 20.31
N VAL A 346 16.05 28.06 19.08
CA VAL A 346 15.84 28.85 17.84
C VAL A 346 14.38 28.92 17.40
N CYS A 347 13.54 28.00 17.90
CA CYS A 347 12.11 27.91 17.62
C CYS A 347 11.25 28.26 18.84
N GLN A 348 9.99 28.63 18.62
CA GLN A 348 9.06 28.99 19.68
C GLN A 348 8.64 27.78 20.52
N LYS A 349 8.07 28.03 21.70
CA LYS A 349 7.43 26.97 22.51
C LYS A 349 6.22 26.41 21.73
N ASN A 350 6.12 25.08 21.62
CA ASN A 350 5.18 24.33 20.75
C ASN A 350 5.61 24.18 19.27
N GLN A 351 6.91 24.35 18.98
CA GLN A 351 7.51 24.06 17.69
C GLN A 351 8.76 23.19 17.85
N PHE A 352 9.07 22.38 16.84
CA PHE A 352 10.32 21.65 16.76
C PHE A 352 11.17 22.17 15.59
N CYS A 353 12.48 22.11 15.77
CA CYS A 353 13.45 22.58 14.79
C CYS A 353 13.85 21.43 13.87
N VAL A 354 13.75 21.65 12.56
CA VAL A 354 14.28 20.76 11.53
C VAL A 354 15.44 21.44 10.85
N ASN A 355 16.63 20.88 11.03
CA ASN A 355 17.82 21.37 10.37
C ASN A 355 17.72 21.10 8.86
N SER A 356 17.90 22.13 8.07
CA SER A 356 17.85 22.08 6.61
C SER A 356 19.19 22.54 6.05
N GLU A 357 19.54 22.14 4.84
CA GLU A 357 20.83 22.56 4.28
C GLU A 357 20.88 24.09 4.10
N GLY A 358 21.72 24.75 4.90
CA GLY A 358 21.95 26.19 4.96
C GLY A 358 20.91 27.00 5.72
N SER A 359 20.04 26.38 6.52
CA SER A 359 19.02 27.06 7.33
C SER A 359 18.33 26.06 8.28
N TYR A 360 17.42 26.53 9.11
CA TYR A 360 16.47 25.67 9.82
C TYR A 360 15.02 26.01 9.46
N SER A 361 14.12 25.07 9.72
CA SER A 361 12.67 25.28 9.68
C SER A 361 12.07 24.99 11.04
N CYS A 362 11.22 25.87 11.54
CA CYS A 362 10.41 25.61 12.73
C CYS A 362 9.04 25.08 12.29
N LEU A 363 8.72 23.87 12.71
CA LEU A 363 7.44 23.23 12.42
C LEU A 363 6.64 23.10 13.71
N ASP A 364 5.31 23.25 13.61
CA ASP A 364 4.42 23.11 14.75
C ASP A 364 4.38 21.67 15.23
N CYS A 365 4.31 21.48 16.55
CA CYS A 365 4.10 20.16 17.13
C CYS A 365 2.75 19.56 16.70
N ASP A 366 2.64 18.23 16.73
CA ASP A 366 1.35 17.55 16.60
C ASP A 366 0.39 18.06 17.69
N LYS A 367 -0.90 18.18 17.37
CA LYS A 367 -1.95 18.60 18.31
C LYS A 367 -1.96 17.77 19.60
N ALA A 368 -1.53 16.51 19.54
CA ALA A 368 -1.40 15.61 20.67
C ALA A 368 -0.26 15.95 21.62
N CYS A 369 0.65 16.85 21.24
CA CYS A 369 1.82 17.27 22.00
C CYS A 369 1.69 18.69 22.54
N ALA A 370 1.97 18.90 23.83
CA ALA A 370 2.18 20.23 24.39
C ALA A 370 3.61 20.74 24.19
N ASP A 371 4.54 19.80 23.98
CA ASP A 371 5.94 20.02 23.63
C ASP A 371 6.45 18.77 22.89
N CYS A 372 7.29 18.94 21.87
CA CYS A 372 7.73 17.88 20.96
C CYS A 372 9.21 18.03 20.56
N GLU A 373 9.78 16.94 20.03
CA GLU A 373 11.12 16.92 19.43
C GLU A 373 11.11 16.61 17.93
N GLY A 374 9.92 16.35 17.38
CA GLY A 374 9.76 15.91 16.01
C GLY A 374 8.30 15.93 15.58
N ASP A 375 8.07 15.54 14.33
CA ASP A 375 6.74 15.42 13.76
C ASP A 375 6.00 14.21 14.34
N GLY A 376 4.69 14.35 14.45
CA GLY A 376 3.78 13.28 14.85
C GLY A 376 3.58 13.13 16.37
N PRO A 377 2.50 12.41 16.75
CA PRO A 377 2.10 12.19 18.14
C PRO A 377 3.05 11.29 18.94
N ASP A 378 4.00 10.59 18.30
CA ASP A 378 5.01 9.74 18.94
C ASP A 378 6.31 10.47 19.31
N MET A 379 6.45 11.70 18.84
CA MET A 379 7.60 12.57 19.13
C MET A 379 7.28 13.64 20.18
N CYS A 380 6.21 13.44 20.95
CA CYS A 380 5.86 14.32 22.06
C CYS A 380 6.77 14.09 23.27
N LYS A 381 7.37 15.17 23.80
CA LYS A 381 7.98 15.16 25.14
C LYS A 381 6.90 15.03 26.21
N THR A 382 5.85 15.84 26.04
CA THR A 382 4.68 15.88 26.92
C THR A 382 3.42 15.90 26.08
N CYS A 383 2.47 15.02 26.40
CA CYS A 383 1.19 15.02 25.74
C CYS A 383 0.39 16.28 26.10
N SER A 384 -0.33 16.82 25.12
CA SER A 384 -1.34 17.84 25.31
C SER A 384 -2.45 17.38 26.25
N GLU A 385 -3.14 18.34 26.84
CA GLU A 385 -4.34 18.07 27.63
C GLU A 385 -5.35 17.27 26.79
N GLY A 386 -5.81 16.13 27.31
CA GLY A 386 -6.73 15.19 26.63
C GLY A 386 -6.07 13.93 26.07
N TYR A 387 -4.75 13.92 25.88
CA TYR A 387 -4.00 12.78 25.34
C TYR A 387 -3.32 11.97 26.45
N THR A 388 -3.10 10.68 26.22
CA THR A 388 -2.33 9.81 27.12
C THR A 388 -1.18 9.14 26.42
N LYS A 389 -0.06 9.04 27.13
CA LYS A 389 1.10 8.32 26.65
C LYS A 389 0.84 6.81 26.68
N SER A 390 0.72 6.21 25.51
CA SER A 390 0.72 4.76 25.30
C SER A 390 2.03 4.37 24.63
N GLY A 391 2.98 3.86 25.41
CA GLY A 391 4.36 3.69 24.95
C GLY A 391 5.04 5.04 24.68
N ASN A 392 5.50 5.27 23.45
CA ASN A 392 6.05 6.56 23.02
C ASN A 392 5.01 7.46 22.33
N LEU A 393 3.84 6.93 22.01
CA LEU A 393 2.78 7.61 21.29
C LEU A 393 1.82 8.31 22.26
N CYS A 394 1.65 9.63 22.12
CA CYS A 394 0.53 10.34 22.73
C CYS A 394 -0.72 10.00 21.93
N VAL A 395 -1.37 8.91 22.35
CA VAL A 395 -2.65 8.52 21.80
C VAL A 395 -3.73 9.37 22.45
N ASP A 396 -4.73 9.69 21.64
CA ASP A 396 -6.02 10.01 22.22
C ASP A 396 -6.44 8.83 23.11
N LYS A 397 -7.20 9.07 24.17
CA LYS A 397 -7.68 8.00 25.05
C LYS A 397 -8.66 7.02 24.35
N ALA A 398 -8.78 7.05 23.01
CA ALA A 398 -9.73 6.32 22.17
C ALA A 398 -8.97 5.72 20.94
N GLU A 399 -8.91 4.41 20.61
CA GLU A 399 -9.84 3.65 19.69
C GLU A 399 -9.16 2.39 19.03
N TRP A 400 -9.70 1.16 19.25
CA TRP A 400 -9.71 -0.14 18.48
C TRP A 400 -10.53 -1.25 19.21
N ILE A 401 -11.70 -1.73 18.72
CA ILE A 401 -12.58 -2.66 19.51
C ILE A 401 -12.00 -4.06 19.79
N HIS A 402 -11.58 -4.84 18.80
CA HIS A 402 -11.08 -6.22 19.05
C HIS A 402 -9.80 -6.22 19.89
N TYR A 403 -8.86 -5.32 19.57
CA TYR A 403 -7.61 -5.17 20.29
C TYR A 403 -7.83 -4.64 21.73
N LYS A 404 -8.73 -3.66 21.93
CA LYS A 404 -9.07 -3.17 23.28
C LYS A 404 -9.80 -4.21 24.12
N THR A 405 -10.65 -5.03 23.50
CA THR A 405 -11.53 -5.96 24.22
C THR A 405 -10.90 -7.34 24.43
N GLY A 406 -10.04 -7.80 23.52
CA GLY A 406 -9.61 -9.20 23.46
C GLY A 406 -10.74 -10.20 23.15
N ILE A 407 -11.91 -9.72 22.69
CA ILE A 407 -13.09 -10.54 22.41
C ILE A 407 -13.00 -11.08 20.98
N ASP A 408 -13.22 -12.38 20.78
CA ASP A 408 -13.22 -12.99 19.44
C ASP A 408 -14.39 -12.45 18.59
N TYR A 409 -14.20 -12.28 17.28
CA TYR A 409 -15.27 -11.79 16.39
C TYR A 409 -16.54 -12.62 16.48
N ARG A 410 -16.43 -13.94 16.69
CA ARG A 410 -17.56 -14.84 16.84
C ARG A 410 -18.39 -14.52 18.07
N ASP A 411 -17.78 -13.95 19.11
CA ASP A 411 -18.44 -13.55 20.35
C ASP A 411 -19.09 -12.15 20.27
N MET A 412 -19.15 -11.54 19.08
CA MET A 412 -19.70 -10.20 18.86
C MET A 412 -21.04 -10.21 18.12
N LEU A 413 -21.91 -9.27 18.48
CA LEU A 413 -23.16 -8.95 17.81
C LEU A 413 -23.12 -7.49 17.33
N PHE A 414 -23.47 -7.24 16.07
CA PHE A 414 -23.38 -5.91 15.45
C PHE A 414 -24.68 -5.50 14.75
N PHE A 415 -25.10 -4.25 14.95
CA PHE A 415 -26.29 -3.64 14.36
C PHE A 415 -25.89 -2.44 13.48
N ASP A 416 -26.32 -2.43 12.22
CA ASP A 416 -26.00 -1.39 11.22
C ASP A 416 -27.12 -1.28 10.18
N ASP A 417 -27.39 -0.08 9.70
CA ASP A 417 -28.45 0.19 8.71
C ASP A 417 -27.98 0.03 7.25
N GLU A 418 -26.68 -0.15 7.02
CA GLU A 418 -26.14 -0.33 5.68
C GLU A 418 -25.83 -1.81 5.42
N MET A 419 -26.58 -2.41 4.49
CA MET A 419 -26.43 -3.83 4.11
C MET A 419 -24.99 -4.18 3.66
N ARG A 420 -24.24 -3.21 3.14
CA ARG A 420 -22.82 -3.39 2.79
C ARG A 420 -21.96 -3.66 4.03
N ASN A 421 -22.14 -2.88 5.10
CA ASN A 421 -21.41 -3.07 6.35
C ASN A 421 -21.77 -4.42 6.99
N ILE A 422 -23.04 -4.79 6.97
CA ILE A 422 -23.52 -6.11 7.42
C ILE A 422 -22.81 -7.24 6.66
N ARG A 423 -22.75 -7.15 5.32
CA ARG A 423 -22.08 -8.16 4.49
C ARG A 423 -20.57 -8.24 4.76
N ASP A 424 -19.92 -7.10 4.95
CA ASP A 424 -18.46 -7.05 5.07
C ASP A 424 -17.99 -7.46 6.47
N VAL A 425 -18.69 -7.03 7.53
CA VAL A 425 -18.35 -7.37 8.92
C VAL A 425 -18.74 -8.82 9.25
N SER A 426 -19.84 -9.35 8.69
CA SER A 426 -20.23 -10.75 8.92
C SER A 426 -19.22 -11.76 8.39
N GLN A 427 -18.46 -11.42 7.34
CA GLN A 427 -17.36 -12.25 6.82
C GLN A 427 -16.22 -12.44 7.83
N MET A 428 -16.14 -11.57 8.85
CA MET A 428 -15.15 -11.69 9.93
C MET A 428 -15.56 -12.65 11.04
N GLY A 429 -16.79 -13.17 11.01
CA GLY A 429 -17.36 -14.06 12.03
C GLY A 429 -18.38 -13.39 12.95
N VAL A 430 -18.44 -12.06 12.97
CA VAL A 430 -19.40 -11.27 13.75
C VAL A 430 -20.84 -11.58 13.32
N THR A 431 -21.74 -11.76 14.28
CA THR A 431 -23.17 -11.87 13.98
C THR A 431 -23.70 -10.47 13.69
N CYS A 432 -24.18 -10.22 12.47
CA CYS A 432 -24.59 -8.89 12.03
C CYS A 432 -26.09 -8.86 11.74
N ILE A 433 -26.79 -7.82 12.22
CA ILE A 433 -28.22 -7.62 12.06
C ILE A 433 -28.47 -6.30 11.33
N PHE A 434 -29.14 -6.38 10.19
CA PHE A 434 -29.50 -5.22 9.40
C PHE A 434 -30.65 -4.44 10.07
N VAL A 435 -30.45 -3.13 10.24
CA VAL A 435 -31.40 -2.24 10.90
C VAL A 435 -32.09 -1.36 9.85
N ASN A 436 -33.36 -1.63 9.54
CA ASN A 436 -34.03 -0.90 8.47
C ASN A 436 -34.62 0.45 8.89
N ASN A 437 -35.04 0.60 10.15
CA ASN A 437 -35.72 1.81 10.64
C ASN A 437 -35.43 2.05 12.12
N GLY A 438 -34.14 2.10 12.44
CA GLY A 438 -33.68 2.27 13.81
C GLY A 438 -33.77 1.04 14.69
N THR A 439 -33.06 1.11 15.80
CA THR A 439 -32.98 0.03 16.78
C THR A 439 -34.26 -0.01 17.62
N THR A 440 -34.92 -1.16 17.61
CA THR A 440 -36.09 -1.47 18.46
C THR A 440 -35.77 -2.60 19.42
N LYS A 441 -36.61 -2.82 20.43
CA LYS A 441 -36.46 -3.99 21.30
C LYS A 441 -36.55 -5.29 20.52
N ASP A 442 -37.49 -5.38 19.59
CA ASP A 442 -37.72 -6.58 18.77
C ASP A 442 -36.50 -6.94 17.91
N ILE A 443 -35.81 -5.94 17.34
CA ILE A 443 -34.64 -6.21 16.49
C ILE A 443 -33.45 -6.68 17.32
N VAL A 444 -33.29 -6.15 18.53
CA VAL A 444 -32.23 -6.58 19.45
C VAL A 444 -32.49 -7.99 19.96
N GLU A 445 -33.73 -8.30 20.37
CA GLU A 445 -34.10 -9.66 20.76
C GLU A 445 -33.94 -10.65 19.61
N HIS A 446 -34.29 -10.24 18.39
CA HIS A 446 -34.02 -11.02 17.19
C HIS A 446 -32.52 -11.28 17.02
N GLY A 447 -31.68 -10.25 17.15
CA GLY A 447 -30.23 -10.38 17.07
C GLY A 447 -29.64 -11.34 18.10
N LEU A 448 -30.09 -11.28 19.36
CA LEU A 448 -29.67 -12.21 20.42
C LEU A 448 -30.08 -13.65 20.12
N ARG A 449 -31.28 -13.86 19.54
CA ARG A 449 -31.74 -15.19 19.11
C ARG A 449 -30.91 -15.72 17.94
N GLU A 450 -30.62 -14.90 16.93
CA GLU A 450 -29.80 -15.30 15.78
C GLU A 450 -28.36 -15.62 16.20
N PHE A 451 -27.78 -14.82 17.10
CA PHE A 451 -26.48 -15.11 17.71
C PHE A 451 -26.48 -16.48 18.39
N SER A 452 -27.50 -16.75 19.22
CA SER A 452 -27.62 -18.03 19.93
C SER A 452 -27.75 -19.21 18.96
N LYS A 453 -28.55 -19.08 17.89
CA LYS A 453 -28.72 -20.14 16.87
C LYS A 453 -27.42 -20.45 16.14
N LYS A 454 -26.68 -19.41 15.73
CA LYS A 454 -25.42 -19.56 15.01
C LYS A 454 -24.40 -20.37 15.81
N MET A 455 -24.35 -20.15 17.13
CA MET A 455 -23.47 -20.88 18.05
C MET A 455 -23.85 -22.35 18.29
N TYR A 456 -25.10 -22.73 18.05
CA TYR A 456 -25.54 -24.14 18.14
C TYR A 456 -25.40 -24.90 16.82
N SER A 457 -25.22 -24.20 15.69
CA SER A 457 -25.05 -24.80 14.36
C SER A 457 -23.59 -25.06 13.97
N GLU A 458 -22.64 -24.50 14.71
CA GLU A 458 -21.19 -24.77 14.62
C GLU A 458 -20.80 -25.81 15.67
#